data_AF-A0A4Y8C147-F1
#
_entry.id   AF-A0A4Y8C147-F1
#
_cell.length_a   1.000
_cell.length_b   1.000
_cell.length_c   1.000
_cell.angle_alpha   90.00
_cell.angle_beta   90.00
_cell.angle_gamma   90.00
#
_symmetry.space_group_name_H-M   'P 1'
#
loop_
_entity.id
_entity.type
_entity.pdbx_description
1 polymer ?
#
loop_
_entity_poly.entity_id
_entity_poly.type
_entity_poly.pdbx_seq_one_letter_code
_entity_poly.pdbx_strand_id
1 'polypeptide(L)' 'THQFVFKNSNFKMLKILKDNSFNAGLEFSYRCSECKNVIPLFFYHCPVCYEFNTCKIIYEVKNNETH' A
#
# COMPACT_ATOMS: atom_id res chain seq x y z
N THR A 1 19.05 15.34 16.11
CA THR A 1 18.31 14.20 15.54
C THR A 1 17.15 14.74 14.73
N HIS A 2 17.13 14.59 13.41
CA HIS A 2 16.02 15.11 12.60
C HIS A 2 14.75 14.30 12.87
N GLN A 3 13.71 14.96 13.38
CA GLN A 3 12.42 14.33 13.65
C GLN A 3 11.62 14.32 12.34
N PHE A 4 11.48 13.13 11.74
CA PHE A 4 10.66 12.96 10.53
C PHE A 4 9.18 13.12 10.89
N VAL A 5 8.50 14.08 10.27
CA VAL A 5 7.05 14.28 10.43
C VAL A 5 6.33 13.55 9.30
N PHE A 6 5.70 12.43 9.63
CA PHE A 6 4.89 11.66 8.68
C PHE A 6 3.51 12.32 8.51
N LYS A 7 3.20 12.80 7.31
CA LYS A 7 1.83 13.23 6.95
C LYS A 7 0.86 12.06 6.82
N ASN A 8 1.36 10.90 6.40
CA ASN A 8 0.56 9.70 6.19
C ASN A 8 0.44 8.90 7.50
N SER A 9 -0.78 8.64 7.94
CA SER A 9 -1.05 7.90 9.18
C SER A 9 -0.55 6.45 9.14
N ASN A 10 -0.63 5.77 8.00
CA ASN A 10 -0.11 4.40 7.84
C ASN A 10 1.41 4.35 8.01
N PHE A 11 2.15 5.32 7.46
CA PHE A 11 3.60 5.38 7.63
C PHE A 11 4.02 5.72 9.06
N LYS A 12 3.26 6.62 9.73
CA LYS A 12 3.44 6.89 11.15
C LYS A 12 3.22 5.63 11.98
N MET A 13 2.16 4.87 11.67
CA MET A 13 1.84 3.61 12.36
C MET A 13 2.93 2.56 12.14
N LEU A 14 3.37 2.35 10.91
CA LEU A 14 4.47 1.44 10.59
C LEU A 14 5.74 1.77 11.38
N LYS A 15 6.12 3.06 11.45
CA LYS A 15 7.29 3.52 12.21
C LYS A 15 7.17 3.14 13.69
N ILE A 16 6.02 3.42 14.31
CA ILE A 16 5.76 3.09 15.72
C ILE A 16 5.87 1.57 15.94
N LEU A 17 5.27 0.77 15.06
CA LEU A 17 5.33 -0.70 15.18
C LEU A 17 6.76 -1.23 15.07
N LYS A 18 7.54 -0.75 14.08
CA LYS A 18 8.95 -1.12 13.92
C LYS A 18 9.82 -0.69 15.11
N ASP A 19 9.58 0.49 15.66
CA ASP A 19 10.31 0.98 16.85
C ASP A 19 10.03 0.15 18.10
N ASN A 20 8.90 -0.55 18.14
CA ASN A 20 8.52 -1.47 19.22
C ASN A 20 8.76 -2.94 18.85
N SER A 21 9.64 -3.20 17.87
CA SER A 21 10.06 -4.56 17.46
C SER A 21 8.95 -5.46 16.92
N PHE A 22 7.80 -4.91 16.51
CA PHE A 22 6.79 -5.69 15.79
C PHE A 22 7.28 -5.98 14.36
N ASN A 23 7.07 -7.21 13.90
CA ASN A 23 7.32 -7.55 12.50
C ASN A 23 6.18 -7.04 11.62
N ALA A 24 6.07 -5.72 11.45
CA ALA A 24 5.08 -5.10 10.56
C ALA A 24 5.65 -4.83 9.16
N GLY A 25 4.82 -4.88 8.14
CA GLY A 25 5.17 -4.58 6.74
C GLY A 25 4.17 -3.62 6.09
N LEU A 26 4.53 -3.12 4.91
CA LEU A 26 3.56 -2.49 4.00
C LEU A 26 3.24 -3.46 2.89
N GLU A 27 1.96 -3.68 2.67
CA GLU A 27 1.45 -4.41 1.52
C GLU A 27 0.84 -3.42 0.53
N PHE A 28 1.13 -3.61 -0.74
CA PHE A 28 0.64 -2.77 -1.83
C PHE A 28 -0.30 -3.59 -2.72
N SER A 29 -1.42 -2.98 -3.09
CA SER A 29 -2.32 -3.54 -4.10
C SER A 29 -2.74 -2.46 -5.09
N TYR A 30 -3.10 -2.87 -6.31
CA TYR A 30 -3.37 -1.96 -7.41
C TYR A 30 -4.81 -2.14 -7.86
N ARG A 31 -5.63 -1.10 -7.72
CA ARG A 31 -7.07 -1.15 -8.02
C ARG A 31 -7.41 -0.28 -9.21
N CYS A 32 -8.18 -0.82 -10.15
CA CYS A 32 -8.72 -0.01 -11.24
C CYS A 32 -9.83 0.90 -10.72
N SER A 33 -9.78 2.20 -11.03
CA SER A 33 -10.82 3.16 -10.66
C SER A 33 -12.14 2.90 -11.35
N GLU A 34 -12.14 2.25 -12.51
CA GLU A 34 -13.34 2.02 -13.33
C GLU A 34 -13.99 0.69 -12.97
N CYS A 35 -13.36 -0.44 -13.36
CA CYS A 35 -13.94 -1.76 -13.12
C CYS A 35 -13.73 -2.31 -11.71
N LYS A 36 -13.06 -1.55 -10.83
CA LYS A 36 -12.81 -1.89 -9.41
C LYS A 36 -11.98 -3.14 -9.12
N ASN A 37 -11.49 -3.84 -10.15
CA ASN A 37 -10.65 -5.03 -10.00
C ASN A 37 -9.32 -4.68 -9.33
N VAL A 38 -8.86 -5.58 -8.45
CA VAL A 38 -7.58 -5.50 -7.76
C VAL A 38 -6.60 -6.45 -8.42
N ILE A 39 -5.40 -5.95 -8.68
CA ILE A 39 -4.37 -6.60 -9.48
C ILE A 39 -3.08 -6.63 -8.63
N PRO A 40 -2.30 -7.71 -8.68
CA PRO A 40 -1.10 -7.85 -7.84
C PRO A 40 0.07 -6.95 -8.27
N LEU A 41 0.01 -6.38 -9.48
CA LEU A 41 1.07 -5.56 -10.07
C LEU A 41 0.50 -4.23 -10.57
N PHE A 42 1.36 -3.21 -10.61
CA PHE A 42 1.05 -1.93 -11.22
C PHE A 42 0.65 -2.10 -12.69
N PHE A 43 -0.29 -1.29 -13.15
CA PHE A 43 -0.75 -1.30 -14.53
C PHE A 43 -1.01 0.11 -15.05
N TYR A 44 -0.67 0.36 -16.31
CA TYR A 44 -1.05 1.60 -17.01
C TYR A 44 -2.41 1.46 -17.70
N HIS A 45 -2.63 0.34 -18.39
CA HIS A 45 -3.92 -0.07 -18.93
C HIS A 45 -4.48 -1.19 -18.06
N CYS A 46 -5.75 -1.13 -17.69
CA CYS A 46 -6.36 -2.18 -16.90
C CYS A 46 -6.51 -3.46 -17.75
N PRO A 47 -5.93 -4.62 -17.39
CA PRO A 47 -6.06 -5.86 -18.16
C PRO A 47 -7.48 -6.46 -18.13
N VAL A 48 -8.39 -5.90 -17.31
CA VAL A 48 -9.77 -6.38 -17.21
C VAL A 48 -10.72 -5.56 -18.08
N CYS A 49 -10.64 -4.22 -18.02
CA CYS A 49 -11.56 -3.34 -18.74
C CYS A 49 -10.89 -2.48 -19.80
N TYR A 50 -9.58 -2.62 -20.01
CA TYR A 50 -8.76 -1.92 -21.01
C TYR A 50 -8.69 -0.39 -20.88
N GLU A 51 -9.30 0.18 -19.84
CA GLU A 51 -9.20 1.61 -19.54
C GLU A 51 -7.79 2.02 -19.11
N PHE A 52 -7.38 3.21 -19.54
CA PHE A 52 -6.03 3.75 -19.34
C PHE A 52 -5.97 4.70 -18.14
N ASN A 53 -4.83 4.71 -17.46
CA ASN A 53 -4.54 5.65 -16.37
C ASN A 53 -5.54 5.57 -15.19
N THR A 54 -6.04 4.37 -14.92
CA THR A 54 -7.06 4.10 -13.89
C THR A 54 -6.50 3.44 -12.63
N CYS A 55 -5.19 3.15 -12.59
CA CYS A 55 -4.56 2.46 -11.48
C CYS A 55 -4.46 3.34 -10.23
N LYS A 56 -5.17 2.95 -9.17
CA LYS A 56 -5.01 3.48 -7.82
C LYS A 56 -4.16 2.54 -6.98
N ILE A 57 -3.09 3.06 -6.40
CA ILE A 57 -2.23 2.33 -5.47
C ILE A 57 -2.87 2.38 -4.09
N ILE A 58 -3.15 1.20 -3.53
CA ILE A 58 -3.61 1.01 -2.16
C ILE A 58 -2.43 0.50 -1.35
N TYR A 59 -2.30 0.97 -0.12
CA TYR A 59 -1.24 0.56 0.80
C TYR A 59 -1.84 0.33 2.18
N GLU A 60 -1.48 -0.80 2.79
CA GLU A 60 -1.95 -1.23 4.10
C GLU A 60 -0.75 -1.64 4.96
N VAL A 61 -0.83 -1.39 6.26
CA VAL A 61 0.13 -1.94 7.22
C VAL A 61 -0.34 -3.33 7.63
N LYS A 62 0.53 -4.32 7.52
CA LYS A 62 0.24 -5.74 7.84
C LYS A 62 1.17 -6.23 8.94
N ASN A 63 0.70 -7.21 9.71
CA ASN A 63 1.57 -8.01 10.58
C ASN A 63 2.19 -9.13 9.74
N ASN A 64 3.51 -9.19 9.67
CA ASN A 64 4.29 -10.20 8.97
C ASN A 64 4.72 -11.36 9.88
N GLU A 65 4.30 -11.40 11.14
CA GLU A 65 4.57 -12.55 12.05
C GLU A 65 3.89 -13.85 11.58
N THR A 66 2.87 -13.76 10.73
CA THR A 66 2.11 -14.90 10.20
C THR A 66 2.67 -15.47 8.89
N HIS A 67 3.87 -15.07 8.47
CA HIS A 67 4.57 -15.59 7.30
C HIS A 67 5.91 -16.22 7.67
#